data_AF-A0A815QXC4-F1
#
_entry.id   AF-A0A815QXC4-F1
#
_cell.length_a   1.000
_cell.length_b   1.000
_cell.length_c   1.000
_cell.angle_alpha   90.00
_cell.angle_beta   90.00
_cell.angle_gamma   90.00
#
_symmetry.space_group_name_H-M   'P 1'
#
loop_
_entity.id
_entity.type
_entity.pdbx_description
1 polymer ?
#
loop_
_entity_poly.entity_id
_entity_poly.type
_entity_poly.pdbx_seq_one_letter_code
_entity_poly.pdbx_strand_id
1 'polypeptide(L)'
;MSQISNRSFLNIQCLLLDYLLRIFIHMDQWLNACVACERAITIVRGASFDKKKSIKIAKFTIILLLIFNIFIFIHEPLYRHLIDDIDEDTNEKRVWCVVTYSSSLEIYNSTINTFQFFTPFIINLVSAFILITKKSRQQSTIQLKRNFQDILKENYREHKHLFIAPVVLVILALPRLIISYISKCMQSSNDSWLFLVGYFISLIPAMLTFIVFVLPSKFYKKEFNKTIVQYQTIIQRRLHIAS
;
A
#
# COMPACT_ATOMS: atom_id res chain seq x y z
N MET A 1 -14.37 30.89 -11.88
CA MET A 1 -14.27 29.69 -11.02
C MET A 1 -15.24 29.86 -9.87
N SER A 2 -16.21 28.96 -9.72
CA SER A 2 -17.17 29.01 -8.61
C SER A 2 -16.45 28.78 -7.28
N GLN A 3 -16.28 29.82 -6.47
CA GLN A 3 -15.80 29.70 -5.10
C GLN A 3 -16.71 28.72 -4.35
N ILE A 4 -16.12 27.63 -3.85
CA ILE A 4 -16.79 26.69 -2.96
C ILE A 4 -17.08 27.46 -1.66
N SER A 5 -18.30 28.00 -1.54
CA SER A 5 -18.69 28.89 -0.44
C SER A 5 -18.87 28.18 0.90
N ASN A 6 -18.89 26.85 0.92
CA ASN A 6 -19.20 26.09 2.12
C ASN A 6 -17.93 25.74 2.90
N ARG A 7 -17.56 26.62 3.83
CA ARG A 7 -16.38 26.46 4.72
C ARG A 7 -16.40 25.14 5.49
N SER A 8 -17.58 24.67 5.90
CA SER A 8 -17.73 23.39 6.59
C SER A 8 -17.38 22.19 5.68
N PHE A 9 -17.78 22.25 4.41
CA PHE A 9 -17.39 21.21 3.43
C PHE A 9 -15.88 21.17 3.23
N LEU A 10 -15.25 22.33 3.04
CA LEU A 10 -13.79 22.44 2.90
C LEU A 10 -13.06 21.92 4.15
N ASN A 11 -13.58 22.18 5.34
CA ASN A 11 -12.99 21.71 6.59
C ASN A 11 -13.08 20.18 6.70
N ILE A 12 -14.25 19.60 6.42
CA ILE A 12 -14.44 18.15 6.43
C ILE A 12 -13.51 17.48 5.42
N GLN A 13 -13.40 18.03 4.20
CA GLN A 13 -12.49 17.49 3.19
C GLN A 13 -11.02 17.60 3.62
N CYS A 14 -10.63 18.74 4.20
CA CYS A 14 -9.28 18.96 4.73
C CYS A 14 -8.92 17.90 5.78
N LEU A 15 -9.82 17.62 6.72
CA LEU A 15 -9.63 16.65 7.79
C LEU A 15 -9.62 15.19 7.31
N LEU A 16 -10.53 14.82 6.41
CA LEU A 16 -10.79 13.42 6.06
C LEU A 16 -9.96 12.92 4.87
N LEU A 17 -9.74 13.73 3.84
CA LEU A 17 -9.23 13.23 2.56
C LEU A 17 -7.84 12.62 2.70
N ASP A 18 -6.90 13.37 3.27
CA ASP A 18 -5.51 12.93 3.41
C ASP A 18 -5.39 11.81 4.45
N TYR A 19 -6.19 11.89 5.53
CA TYR A 19 -6.26 10.88 6.56
C TYR A 19 -6.75 9.52 6.02
N LEU A 20 -7.86 9.51 5.28
CA LEU A 20 -8.38 8.30 4.65
C LEU A 20 -7.41 7.74 3.61
N LEU A 21 -6.83 8.60 2.78
CA LEU A 21 -5.83 8.22 1.79
C LEU A 21 -4.63 7.55 2.45
N ARG A 22 -4.13 8.11 3.56
CA ARG A 22 -3.03 7.54 4.35
C ARG A 22 -3.40 6.16 4.89
N ILE A 23 -4.58 6.00 5.50
CA ILE A 23 -5.07 4.70 5.98
C ILE A 23 -5.09 3.68 4.84
N PHE A 24 -5.67 4.02 3.69
CA PHE A 24 -5.78 3.08 2.57
C PHE A 24 -4.41 2.67 2.00
N ILE A 25 -3.46 3.61 1.89
CA ILE A 25 -2.12 3.30 1.39
C ILE A 25 -1.38 2.37 2.35
N HIS A 26 -1.43 2.61 3.66
CA HIS A 26 -0.79 1.71 4.62
C HIS A 26 -1.49 0.37 4.71
N MET A 27 -2.83 0.34 4.59
CA MET A 27 -3.57 -0.92 4.50
C MET A 27 -3.13 -1.75 3.29
N ASP A 28 -2.96 -1.16 2.11
CA ASP A 28 -2.44 -1.87 0.93
C ASP A 28 -1.06 -2.50 1.21
N GLN A 29 -0.15 -1.74 1.81
CA GLN A 29 1.19 -2.23 2.15
C GLN A 29 1.16 -3.40 3.16
N TRP A 30 0.36 -3.28 4.22
CA TRP A 30 0.21 -4.35 5.21
C TRP A 30 -0.44 -5.59 4.63
N LEU A 31 -1.50 -5.45 3.83
CA LEU A 31 -2.16 -6.57 3.19
C LEU A 31 -1.22 -7.29 2.24
N ASN A 32 -0.40 -6.55 1.48
CA ASN A 32 0.61 -7.14 0.61
C ASN A 32 1.65 -7.95 1.42
N ALA A 33 2.11 -7.40 2.56
CA ALA A 33 3.00 -8.12 3.48
C ALA A 33 2.34 -9.39 4.06
N CYS A 34 1.06 -9.32 4.44
CA CYS A 34 0.31 -10.49 4.92
C CYS A 34 0.19 -11.57 3.83
N VAL A 35 -0.06 -11.20 2.58
CA VAL A 35 -0.11 -12.13 1.45
C VAL A 35 1.25 -12.79 1.23
N ALA A 36 2.35 -12.04 1.31
CA ALA A 36 3.70 -12.61 1.21
C ALA A 36 3.98 -13.61 2.34
N CYS A 37 3.63 -13.25 3.59
CA CYS A 37 3.70 -14.15 4.75
C CYS A 37 2.88 -15.42 4.56
N GLU A 38 1.63 -15.31 4.11
CA GLU A 38 0.76 -16.48 3.90
C GLU A 38 1.37 -17.43 2.86
N ARG A 39 1.93 -16.91 1.77
CA ARG A 39 2.64 -17.73 0.76
C ARG A 39 3.85 -18.44 1.36
N ALA A 40 4.64 -17.75 2.17
CA ALA A 40 5.78 -18.34 2.87
C ALA A 40 5.33 -19.43 3.86
N ILE A 41 4.28 -19.21 4.65
CA ILE A 41 3.73 -20.21 5.57
C ILE A 41 3.18 -21.42 4.83
N THR A 42 2.50 -21.20 3.71
CA THR A 42 1.93 -22.26 2.87
C THR A 42 3.01 -23.22 2.39
N ILE A 43 4.16 -22.69 1.94
CA ILE A 43 5.27 -23.55 1.50
C ILE A 43 6.00 -24.23 2.67
N VAL A 44 6.11 -23.55 3.81
CA VAL A 44 6.79 -24.08 5.00
C VAL A 44 5.98 -25.24 5.61
N ARG A 45 4.66 -25.10 5.67
CA ARG A 45 3.76 -26.12 6.23
C ARG A 45 3.41 -27.23 5.24
N GLY A 46 3.45 -26.96 3.94
CA GLY A 46 3.15 -27.94 2.90
C GLY A 46 1.80 -28.63 3.14
N ALA A 47 1.82 -29.95 3.31
CA ALA A 47 0.62 -30.76 3.53
C ALA A 47 -0.12 -30.47 4.86
N SER A 48 0.56 -29.88 5.85
CA SER A 48 -0.07 -29.51 7.13
C SER A 48 -0.79 -28.15 7.12
N PHE A 49 -0.88 -27.50 5.96
CA PHE A 49 -1.52 -26.20 5.83
C PHE A 49 -3.06 -26.31 5.82
N ASP A 50 -3.69 -25.75 6.85
CA ASP A 50 -5.15 -25.64 6.94
C ASP A 50 -5.66 -24.32 6.33
N LYS A 51 -6.28 -24.44 5.15
CA LYS A 51 -6.87 -23.31 4.43
C LYS A 51 -8.05 -22.67 5.17
N LYS A 52 -8.89 -23.45 5.85
CA LYS A 52 -10.06 -22.91 6.58
C LYS A 52 -9.60 -22.07 7.77
N LYS A 53 -8.56 -22.54 8.48
CA LYS A 53 -7.92 -21.78 9.55
C LYS A 53 -7.26 -20.51 9.02
N SER A 54 -6.55 -20.58 7.88
CA SER A 54 -5.93 -19.40 7.26
C SER A 54 -6.94 -18.31 6.91
N ILE A 55 -8.08 -18.67 6.31
CA ILE A 55 -9.15 -17.71 5.96
C ILE A 55 -9.70 -17.00 7.20
N LYS A 56 -9.93 -17.74 8.31
CA LYS A 56 -10.42 -17.13 9.56
C LYS A 56 -9.42 -16.14 10.13
N ILE A 57 -8.14 -16.52 10.15
CA ILE A 57 -7.06 -15.64 10.62
C ILE A 57 -6.97 -14.41 9.73
N ALA A 58 -6.97 -14.56 8.41
CA ALA A 58 -6.90 -13.45 7.47
C ALA A 58 -8.02 -12.42 7.68
N LYS A 59 -9.27 -12.88 7.84
CA LYS A 59 -10.41 -11.98 8.14
C LYS A 59 -10.20 -11.18 9.42
N PHE A 60 -9.73 -11.84 10.48
CA PHE A 60 -9.45 -11.18 11.75
C PHE A 60 -8.28 -10.19 11.65
N THR A 61 -7.21 -10.58 10.95
CA THR A 61 -6.03 -9.73 10.70
C THR A 61 -6.40 -8.47 9.93
N ILE A 62 -7.25 -8.55 8.89
CA ILE A 62 -7.70 -7.37 8.13
C ILE A 62 -8.40 -6.35 9.05
N ILE A 63 -9.32 -6.82 9.89
CA ILE A 63 -10.08 -5.95 10.81
C ILE A 63 -9.13 -5.32 11.84
N LEU A 64 -8.23 -6.11 12.42
CA LEU A 64 -7.24 -5.60 13.39
C LEU A 64 -6.31 -4.56 12.76
N LEU A 65 -5.80 -4.81 11.56
CA LEU A 65 -4.94 -3.87 10.85
C LEU A 65 -5.66 -2.55 10.56
N LEU A 66 -6.95 -2.62 10.18
CA LEU A 66 -7.73 -1.41 9.94
C LEU A 66 -7.86 -0.57 11.21
N ILE A 67 -8.22 -1.19 12.34
CA ILE A 67 -8.34 -0.51 13.64
C ILE A 67 -6.99 0.06 14.07
N PHE A 68 -5.91 -0.71 13.90
CA PHE A 68 -4.55 -0.28 14.23
C PHE A 68 -4.10 0.95 13.42
N ASN A 69 -4.35 0.96 12.11
CA ASN A 69 -3.99 2.11 11.26
C ASN A 69 -4.83 3.35 11.61
N ILE A 70 -6.13 3.20 11.87
CA ILE A 70 -6.99 4.29 12.34
C ILE A 70 -6.43 4.89 13.64
N PHE A 71 -6.09 4.05 14.62
CA PHE A 71 -5.60 4.51 15.91
C PHE A 71 -4.25 5.21 15.80
N ILE A 72 -3.32 4.67 15.01
CA ILE A 72 -1.99 5.25 14.85
C ILE A 72 -2.04 6.64 14.21
N PHE A 73 -2.90 6.83 13.20
CA PHE A 73 -2.97 8.08 12.46
C PHE A 73 -4.00 9.07 13.01
N ILE A 74 -4.68 8.77 14.12
CA ILE A 74 -5.73 9.63 14.70
C ILE A 74 -5.25 11.05 15.04
N HIS A 75 -3.94 11.20 15.30
CA HIS A 75 -3.33 12.49 15.57
C HIS A 75 -3.31 13.41 14.34
N GLU A 76 -3.38 12.91 13.10
CA GLU A 76 -3.40 13.77 11.92
C GLU A 76 -4.65 14.65 11.83
N PRO A 77 -5.89 14.12 11.86
CA PRO A 77 -7.09 14.95 11.76
C PRO A 77 -7.26 15.87 12.97
N LEU A 78 -6.74 15.52 14.15
CA LEU A 78 -6.87 16.36 15.35
C LEU A 78 -6.06 17.67 15.28
N TYR A 79 -4.93 17.66 14.57
CA TYR A 79 -4.01 18.81 14.48
C TYR A 79 -4.05 19.51 13.12
N ARG A 80 -4.92 19.05 12.23
CA ARG A 80 -5.13 19.64 10.92
C ARG A 80 -6.24 20.68 10.98
N HIS A 81 -6.01 21.85 10.40
CA HIS A 81 -6.97 22.94 10.41
C HIS A 81 -6.86 23.80 9.14
N LEU A 82 -7.90 24.60 8.90
CA LEU A 82 -7.92 25.58 7.80
C LEU A 82 -7.31 26.90 8.26
N ILE A 83 -6.41 27.45 7.45
CA ILE A 83 -5.82 28.78 7.63
C ILE A 83 -6.25 29.64 6.44
N ASP A 84 -6.77 30.83 6.74
CA ASP A 84 -7.07 31.85 5.73
C ASP A 84 -5.83 32.74 5.58
N ASP A 85 -5.28 32.82 4.39
CA ASP A 85 -4.08 33.59 4.04
C ASP A 85 -4.43 34.62 2.97
N ILE A 86 -3.85 35.81 3.06
CA ILE A 86 -4.09 36.91 2.11
C ILE A 86 -2.79 37.11 1.37
N ASP A 87 -2.80 36.80 0.07
CA ASP A 87 -1.63 37.05 -0.79
C ASP A 87 -1.38 38.57 -0.85
N GLU A 88 -0.24 39.02 -0.30
CA GLU A 88 0.13 40.43 -0.21
C GLU A 88 0.29 41.09 -1.59
N ASP A 89 0.66 40.32 -2.62
CA ASP A 89 0.92 40.83 -3.97
C ASP A 89 -0.36 40.92 -4.82
N THR A 90 -1.31 39.99 -4.63
CA THR A 90 -2.55 39.91 -5.45
C THR A 90 -3.82 40.29 -4.69
N ASN A 91 -3.75 40.52 -3.37
CA ASN A 91 -4.90 40.70 -2.46
C ASN A 91 -5.93 39.55 -2.53
N GLU A 92 -5.51 38.37 -2.99
CA GLU A 92 -6.37 37.19 -3.07
C GLU A 92 -6.44 36.46 -1.74
N LYS A 93 -7.66 36.18 -1.26
CA LYS A 93 -7.88 35.31 -0.11
C LYS A 93 -7.72 33.85 -0.51
N ARG A 94 -6.71 33.17 0.03
CA ARG A 94 -6.45 31.74 -0.15
C ARG A 94 -6.75 30.99 1.14
N VAL A 95 -7.34 29.80 1.01
CA VAL A 95 -7.63 28.93 2.15
C VAL A 95 -6.71 27.72 2.06
N TRP A 96 -5.85 27.54 3.06
CA TRP A 96 -4.91 26.44 3.14
C TRP A 96 -5.37 25.40 4.15
N CYS A 97 -5.09 24.14 3.85
CA CYS A 97 -5.28 23.03 4.78
C CYS A 97 -3.91 22.62 5.32
N VAL A 98 -3.58 23.04 6.55
CA VAL A 98 -2.24 22.90 7.12
C VAL A 98 -2.31 22.04 8.38
N VAL A 99 -1.23 21.31 8.64
CA VAL A 99 -1.03 20.56 9.86
C VAL A 99 0.04 21.23 10.69
N THR A 100 -0.28 21.58 11.93
CA THR A 100 0.68 22.17 12.86
C THR A 100 0.90 21.22 14.03
N TYR A 101 2.09 20.65 14.09
CA TYR A 101 2.49 19.76 15.19
C TYR A 101 3.35 20.51 16.21
N SER A 102 3.25 20.12 17.48
CA SER A 102 4.29 20.41 18.45
C SER A 102 5.54 19.57 18.13
N SER A 103 6.72 19.99 18.58
CA SER A 103 7.99 19.29 18.29
C SER A 103 7.96 17.81 18.67
N SER A 104 7.31 17.47 19.79
CA SER A 104 7.14 16.07 20.23
C SER A 104 6.24 15.27 19.29
N LEU A 105 5.17 15.88 18.77
CA LEU A 105 4.26 15.21 17.83
C LEU A 105 4.90 15.02 16.45
N GLU A 106 5.76 15.94 16.04
CA GLU A 106 6.51 15.81 14.79
C GLU A 106 7.45 14.60 14.82
N ILE A 107 8.20 14.42 15.92
CA ILE A 107 9.06 13.24 16.15
C ILE A 107 8.22 11.96 16.15
N TYR A 108 7.07 11.98 16.81
CA TYR A 108 6.14 10.85 16.82
C TYR A 108 5.65 10.49 15.40
N ASN A 109 5.14 11.48 14.66
CA ASN A 109 4.64 11.29 13.30
C ASN A 109 5.73 10.75 12.37
N SER A 110 6.95 11.30 12.43
CA SER A 110 8.11 10.83 11.67
C SER A 110 8.49 9.38 12.02
N THR A 111 8.50 9.03 13.31
CA THR A 111 8.82 7.67 13.78
C THR A 111 7.79 6.67 13.29
N ILE A 112 6.50 7.01 13.42
CA ILE A 112 5.39 6.18 12.96
C ILE A 112 5.45 5.97 11.44
N ASN A 113 5.63 7.04 10.66
CA ASN A 113 5.69 6.94 9.20
C ASN A 113 6.87 6.06 8.73
N THR A 114 8.01 6.18 9.41
CA THR A 114 9.16 5.30 9.18
C THR A 114 8.82 3.85 9.48
N PHE A 115 8.28 3.57 10.66
CA PHE A 115 7.94 2.21 11.06
C PHE A 115 6.91 1.56 10.13
N GLN A 116 5.85 2.31 9.79
CA GLN A 116 4.77 1.86 8.91
C GLN A 116 5.23 1.59 7.48
N PHE A 117 6.31 2.24 7.04
CA PHE A 117 6.92 1.98 5.74
C PHE A 117 7.89 0.78 5.76
N PHE A 118 8.84 0.77 6.69
CA PHE A 118 9.91 -0.24 6.69
C PHE A 118 9.42 -1.61 7.14
N THR A 119 8.44 -1.68 8.05
CA THR A 119 7.97 -2.96 8.60
C THR A 119 7.35 -3.87 7.53
N PRO A 120 6.35 -3.42 6.73
CA PRO A 120 5.81 -4.23 5.65
C PRO A 120 6.86 -4.61 4.60
N PHE A 121 7.83 -3.73 4.33
CA PHE A 121 8.90 -4.01 3.39
C PHE A 121 9.82 -5.15 3.84
N ILE A 122 10.31 -5.08 5.08
CA ILE A 122 11.18 -6.12 5.66
C ILE A 122 10.44 -7.46 5.66
N ILE A 123 9.15 -7.46 6.04
CA ILE A 123 8.32 -8.67 6.01
C ILE A 123 8.23 -9.26 4.60
N ASN A 124 8.00 -8.42 3.57
CA ASN A 124 7.94 -8.88 2.18
C ASN A 124 9.27 -9.50 1.71
N LEU A 125 10.41 -8.86 2.02
CA LEU A 125 11.73 -9.38 1.67
C LEU A 125 12.03 -10.73 2.34
N VAL A 126 11.80 -10.80 3.65
CA VAL A 126 12.04 -12.03 4.43
C VAL A 126 11.11 -13.15 3.94
N SER A 127 9.84 -12.86 3.69
CA SER A 127 8.88 -13.84 3.18
C SER A 127 9.27 -14.37 1.79
N ALA A 128 9.72 -13.48 0.89
CA ALA A 128 10.22 -13.86 -0.43
C ALA A 128 11.45 -14.78 -0.33
N PHE A 129 12.38 -14.44 0.57
CA PHE A 129 13.58 -15.24 0.82
C PHE A 129 13.26 -16.64 1.36
N ILE A 130 12.35 -16.73 2.34
CA ILE A 130 11.85 -18.00 2.88
C ILE A 130 11.20 -18.83 1.78
N LEU A 131 10.34 -18.21 0.96
CA LEU A 131 9.61 -18.89 -0.11
C LEU A 131 10.57 -19.56 -1.11
N ILE A 132 11.56 -18.83 -1.63
CA ILE A 132 12.54 -19.38 -2.58
C ILE A 132 13.37 -20.48 -1.94
N THR A 133 13.89 -20.25 -0.73
CA THR A 133 14.77 -21.22 -0.06
C THR A 133 14.05 -22.54 0.19
N LYS A 134 12.80 -22.49 0.67
CA LYS A 134 12.00 -23.70 0.92
C LYS A 134 11.58 -24.38 -0.38
N LYS A 135 11.16 -23.63 -1.40
CA LYS A 135 10.81 -24.19 -2.72
C LYS A 135 11.99 -24.92 -3.35
N SER A 136 13.17 -24.31 -3.30
CA SER A 136 14.39 -24.89 -3.86
C SER A 136 14.84 -26.13 -3.10
N ARG A 137 14.71 -26.14 -1.76
CA ARG A 137 15.03 -27.34 -0.96
C ARG A 137 14.08 -28.48 -1.31
N GLN A 138 12.78 -28.21 -1.40
CA GLN A 138 11.78 -29.21 -1.77
C GLN A 138 12.05 -29.81 -3.15
N GLN A 139 12.40 -28.98 -4.14
CA GLN A 139 12.75 -29.47 -5.48
C GLN A 139 14.06 -30.25 -5.51
N SER A 140 15.07 -29.86 -4.72
CA SER A 140 16.33 -30.62 -4.61
C SER A 140 16.14 -31.99 -3.97
N THR A 141 15.25 -32.12 -2.97
CA THR A 141 14.89 -33.43 -2.40
C THR A 141 14.19 -34.34 -3.41
N ILE A 142 13.40 -33.77 -4.34
CA ILE A 142 12.70 -34.53 -5.38
C ILE A 142 13.62 -34.85 -6.57
N GLN A 143 14.54 -33.95 -6.93
CA GLN A 143 15.46 -34.08 -8.05
C GLN A 143 16.89 -34.38 -7.59
N LEU A 144 17.11 -35.62 -7.12
CA LEU A 144 18.38 -36.15 -6.59
C LEU A 144 19.63 -35.99 -7.51
N LYS A 145 19.46 -35.67 -8.80
CA LYS A 145 20.57 -35.55 -9.77
C LYS A 145 21.11 -34.13 -9.99
N ARG A 146 20.43 -33.09 -9.49
CA ARG A 146 20.84 -31.69 -9.72
C ARG A 146 21.33 -31.04 -8.42
N ASN A 147 22.38 -30.24 -8.54
CA ASN A 147 22.96 -29.55 -7.41
C ASN A 147 22.00 -28.48 -6.86
N PHE A 148 21.93 -28.34 -5.54
CA PHE A 148 21.00 -27.38 -4.89
C PHE A 148 21.22 -25.93 -5.36
N GLN A 149 22.47 -25.54 -5.65
CA GLN A 149 22.82 -24.22 -6.15
C GLN A 149 22.23 -23.93 -7.54
N ASP A 150 22.23 -24.92 -8.43
CA ASP A 150 21.67 -24.78 -9.78
C ASP A 150 20.15 -24.64 -9.73
N ILE A 151 19.49 -25.43 -8.88
CA ILE A 151 18.04 -25.37 -8.63
C ILE A 151 17.66 -24.03 -7.99
N LEU A 152 18.47 -23.50 -7.08
CA LEU A 152 18.27 -22.18 -6.48
C LEU A 152 18.36 -21.08 -7.55
N LYS A 153 19.39 -21.12 -8.39
CA LYS A 153 19.61 -20.12 -9.45
C LYS A 153 18.49 -20.11 -10.48
N GLU A 154 17.97 -21.30 -10.84
CA GLU A 154 16.86 -21.45 -11.78
C GLU A 154 15.53 -20.97 -11.16
N ASN A 155 15.21 -21.38 -9.92
CA ASN A 155 14.04 -20.88 -9.20
C ASN A 155 14.08 -19.36 -8.99
N TYR A 156 15.26 -18.81 -8.70
CA TYR A 156 15.47 -17.38 -8.58
C TYR A 156 15.22 -16.66 -9.92
N ARG A 157 15.68 -17.22 -11.06
CA ARG A 157 15.39 -16.66 -12.39
C ARG A 157 13.90 -16.68 -12.72
N GLU A 158 13.19 -17.77 -12.43
CA GLU A 158 11.74 -17.86 -12.66
C GLU A 158 10.95 -16.90 -11.76
N HIS A 159 11.33 -16.79 -10.49
CA HIS A 159 10.57 -16.06 -9.47
C HIS A 159 11.17 -14.68 -9.15
N LYS A 160 12.08 -14.16 -9.98
CA LYS A 160 12.70 -12.83 -9.77
C LYS A 160 11.68 -11.72 -9.57
N HIS A 161 10.51 -11.84 -10.22
CA HIS A 161 9.40 -10.90 -10.10
C HIS A 161 8.89 -10.75 -8.67
N LEU A 162 9.02 -11.78 -7.84
CA LEU A 162 8.64 -11.78 -6.43
C LEU A 162 9.51 -10.85 -5.56
N PHE A 163 10.74 -10.57 -5.98
CA PHE A 163 11.66 -9.62 -5.34
C PHE A 163 11.63 -8.26 -6.01
N ILE A 164 11.55 -8.24 -7.35
CA ILE A 164 11.48 -7.01 -8.13
C ILE A 164 10.23 -6.22 -7.72
N ALA A 165 9.08 -6.86 -7.50
CA ALA A 165 7.87 -6.15 -7.14
C ALA A 165 7.97 -5.39 -5.78
N PRO A 166 8.35 -6.02 -4.65
CA PRO A 166 8.60 -5.29 -3.39
C PRO A 166 9.66 -4.19 -3.51
N VAL A 167 10.73 -4.41 -4.26
CA VAL A 167 11.82 -3.43 -4.44
C VAL A 167 11.35 -2.23 -5.28
N VAL A 168 10.62 -2.47 -6.37
CA VAL A 168 10.03 -1.41 -7.20
C VAL A 168 9.02 -0.59 -6.39
N LEU A 169 8.20 -1.23 -5.55
CA LEU A 169 7.26 -0.52 -4.67
C LEU A 169 7.97 0.38 -3.66
N VAL A 170 9.10 -0.06 -3.09
CA VAL A 170 9.92 0.79 -2.22
C VAL A 170 10.48 1.97 -2.99
N ILE A 171 11.09 1.75 -4.15
CA ILE A 171 11.65 2.83 -4.98
C ILE A 171 10.58 3.88 -5.30
N LEU A 172 9.36 3.44 -5.63
CA LEU A 172 8.25 4.34 -5.96
C LEU A 172 7.67 5.07 -4.74
N ALA A 173 7.81 4.51 -3.52
CA ALA A 173 7.27 5.10 -2.30
C ALA A 173 8.31 5.91 -1.49
N LEU A 174 9.61 5.75 -1.78
CA LEU A 174 10.70 6.56 -1.22
C LEU A 174 10.54 8.08 -1.46
N PRO A 175 10.12 8.56 -2.66
CA PRO A 175 9.86 9.99 -2.89
C PRO A 175 8.90 10.60 -1.86
N ARG A 176 7.90 9.84 -1.40
CA ARG A 176 6.93 10.29 -0.39
C ARG A 176 7.59 10.51 0.97
N LEU A 177 8.44 9.58 1.39
CA LEU A 177 9.19 9.71 2.64
C LEU A 177 10.12 10.90 2.55
N ILE A 178 10.89 11.02 1.47
CA ILE A 178 11.82 12.12 1.24
C ILE A 178 11.07 13.47 1.31
N ILE A 179 9.92 13.61 0.66
CA ILE A 179 9.11 14.83 0.72
C ILE A 179 8.60 15.09 2.14
N SER A 180 8.13 14.07 2.85
CA SER A 180 7.67 14.22 4.25
C SER A 180 8.78 14.62 5.22
N TYR A 181 10.05 14.39 4.89
CA TYR A 181 11.22 14.79 5.69
C TYR A 181 11.80 16.15 5.26
N ILE A 182 11.72 16.48 3.96
CA ILE A 182 12.22 17.74 3.39
C ILE A 182 11.21 18.88 3.57
N SER A 183 9.92 18.59 3.78
CA SER A 183 8.85 19.59 3.94
C SER A 183 8.97 20.51 5.17
N LYS A 184 10.14 20.59 5.82
CA LYS A 184 10.43 21.61 6.83
C LYS A 184 10.55 23.03 6.29
N CYS A 185 10.48 23.28 4.97
CA CYS A 185 9.97 24.54 4.39
C CYS A 185 9.95 24.46 2.85
N MET A 186 8.80 24.73 2.21
CA MET A 186 8.77 25.15 0.81
C MET A 186 9.06 26.65 0.79
N GLN A 187 10.30 27.03 0.49
CA GLN A 187 10.75 28.42 0.60
C GLN A 187 10.32 29.29 -0.60
N SER A 188 9.89 28.67 -1.71
CA SER A 188 9.46 29.38 -2.92
C SER A 188 8.28 28.66 -3.60
N SER A 189 7.31 29.43 -4.10
CA SER A 189 6.15 28.91 -4.85
C SER A 189 6.54 28.24 -6.17
N ASN A 190 7.72 28.54 -6.71
CA ASN A 190 8.23 27.98 -7.97
C ASN A 190 8.55 26.48 -7.87
N ASP A 191 8.82 25.96 -6.68
CA ASP A 191 9.14 24.54 -6.46
C ASP A 191 7.91 23.66 -6.22
N SER A 192 6.71 24.27 -6.13
CA SER A 192 5.44 23.58 -5.84
C SER A 192 5.15 22.43 -6.79
N TRP A 193 5.54 22.56 -8.06
CA TRP A 193 5.38 21.52 -9.08
C TRP A 193 6.14 20.24 -8.72
N LEU A 194 7.35 20.35 -8.15
CA LEU A 194 8.17 19.20 -7.78
C LEU A 194 7.53 18.41 -6.64
N PHE A 195 6.99 19.11 -5.64
CA PHE A 195 6.24 18.50 -4.54
C PHE A 195 4.96 17.83 -5.03
N LEU A 196 4.23 18.46 -5.96
CA LEU A 196 3.02 17.92 -6.56
C LEU A 196 3.31 16.64 -7.36
N VAL A 197 4.36 16.66 -8.18
CA VAL A 197 4.81 15.49 -8.96
C VAL A 197 5.23 14.36 -8.04
N GLY A 198 6.02 14.63 -7.01
CA GLY A 198 6.43 13.60 -6.05
C GLY A 198 5.27 13.01 -5.25
N TYR A 199 4.27 13.84 -4.90
CA TYR A 199 3.02 13.36 -4.31
C TYR A 199 2.29 12.40 -5.26
N PHE A 200 2.09 12.75 -6.53
CA PHE A 200 1.44 11.85 -7.49
C PHE A 200 2.25 10.57 -7.74
N ILE A 201 3.58 10.67 -7.87
CA ILE A 201 4.46 9.50 -8.01
C ILE A 201 4.28 8.55 -6.82
N SER A 202 4.09 9.09 -5.61
CA SER A 202 3.86 8.24 -4.43
C SER A 202 2.54 7.47 -4.42
N LEU A 203 1.57 7.88 -5.23
CA LEU A 203 0.29 7.18 -5.40
C LEU A 203 0.36 6.10 -6.49
N ILE A 204 1.29 6.23 -7.43
CA ILE A 204 1.53 5.25 -8.49
C ILE A 204 1.70 3.83 -7.94
N PRO A 205 2.52 3.54 -6.90
CA PRO A 205 2.68 2.17 -6.41
C PRO A 205 1.35 1.53 -5.99
N ALA A 206 0.47 2.27 -5.30
CA ALA A 206 -0.86 1.76 -4.91
C ALA A 206 -1.75 1.48 -6.13
N MET A 207 -1.66 2.30 -7.18
CA MET A 207 -2.39 2.08 -8.44
C MET A 207 -1.80 0.93 -9.26
N LEU A 208 -0.49 0.68 -9.14
CA LEU A 208 0.22 -0.37 -9.87
C LEU A 208 0.18 -1.73 -9.20
N THR A 209 -0.20 -1.84 -7.91
CA THR A 209 -0.29 -3.12 -7.17
C THR A 209 -1.09 -4.17 -7.97
N PHE A 210 -2.24 -3.79 -8.53
CA PHE A 210 -3.04 -4.69 -9.37
C PHE A 210 -2.28 -5.12 -10.64
N ILE A 211 -1.68 -4.17 -11.36
CA ILE A 211 -0.97 -4.43 -12.62
C ILE A 211 0.26 -5.32 -12.39
N VAL A 212 1.00 -5.09 -11.32
CA VAL A 212 2.26 -5.78 -11.03
C VAL A 212 2.01 -7.19 -10.48
N PHE A 213 0.98 -7.40 -9.65
CA PHE A 213 0.75 -8.70 -9.01
C PHE A 213 -0.31 -9.56 -9.68
N VAL A 214 -1.37 -8.98 -10.24
CA VAL A 214 -2.51 -9.74 -10.79
C VAL A 214 -2.27 -10.10 -12.26
N LEU A 215 -1.87 -9.11 -13.07
CA LEU A 215 -1.76 -9.22 -14.52
C LEU A 215 -0.72 -10.25 -15.02
N PRO A 216 0.51 -10.31 -14.47
CA PRO A 216 1.51 -11.29 -14.92
C PRO A 216 1.31 -12.68 -14.30
N SER A 217 0.56 -12.81 -13.21
CA SER A 217 0.36 -14.09 -12.53
C SER A 217 -0.72 -14.92 -13.22
N LYS A 218 -0.33 -16.07 -13.79
CA LYS A 218 -1.26 -17.05 -14.38
C LYS A 218 -2.37 -17.48 -13.40
N PHE A 219 -2.03 -17.57 -12.11
CA PHE A 219 -2.98 -17.95 -11.06
C PHE A 219 -3.99 -16.83 -10.79
N TYR A 220 -3.53 -15.60 -10.53
CA TYR A 220 -4.43 -14.49 -10.21
C TYR A 220 -5.30 -14.08 -11.41
N LYS A 221 -4.74 -14.08 -12.62
CA LYS A 221 -5.50 -13.81 -13.85
C LYS A 221 -6.62 -14.82 -14.07
N LYS A 222 -6.39 -16.11 -13.77
CA LYS A 222 -7.40 -17.16 -13.88
C LYS A 222 -8.55 -16.96 -12.89
N GLU A 223 -8.23 -16.64 -11.64
CA GLU A 223 -9.26 -16.36 -10.62
C GLU A 223 -10.04 -15.08 -10.94
N PHE A 224 -9.37 -14.02 -11.38
CA PHE A 224 -10.01 -12.77 -11.80
C PHE A 224 -11.02 -12.99 -12.94
N ASN A 225 -10.63 -13.73 -13.98
CA ASN A 225 -11.52 -14.05 -15.09
C ASN A 225 -12.76 -14.86 -14.63
N LYS A 226 -12.59 -15.81 -13.70
CA LYS A 226 -13.74 -16.55 -13.13
C LYS A 226 -14.69 -15.61 -12.42
N THR A 227 -14.18 -14.68 -11.61
CA THR A 227 -15.00 -13.70 -10.89
C THR A 227 -15.77 -12.80 -11.85
N ILE A 228 -15.14 -12.33 -12.94
CA ILE A 228 -15.83 -11.55 -13.99
C ILE A 228 -16.99 -12.35 -14.59
N VAL A 229 -16.73 -13.58 -15.01
CA VAL A 229 -17.76 -14.43 -15.64
C VAL A 229 -18.92 -14.68 -14.68
N GLN A 230 -18.64 -14.93 -13.39
CA GLN A 230 -19.66 -15.09 -12.36
C GLN A 230 -20.50 -13.82 -12.18
N TYR A 231 -19.87 -12.64 -12.14
CA TYR A 231 -20.60 -11.37 -12.04
C TYR A 231 -21.44 -11.10 -13.28
N GLN A 232 -20.90 -11.34 -14.47
CA GLN A 232 -21.64 -11.20 -15.73
C GLN A 232 -22.87 -12.10 -15.75
N THR A 233 -22.76 -13.36 -15.31
CA THR A 233 -23.91 -14.28 -15.23
C THR A 233 -24.93 -13.85 -14.16
N ILE A 234 -24.49 -13.31 -13.01
CA ILE A 234 -25.41 -12.77 -11.99
C ILE A 234 -26.17 -11.56 -12.53
N ILE A 235 -25.47 -10.64 -13.20
CA ILE A 235 -26.07 -9.43 -13.78
C ILE A 235 -27.06 -9.80 -14.88
N GLN A 236 -26.69 -10.71 -15.78
CA GLN A 236 -27.58 -11.22 -16.83
C GLN A 236 -28.83 -11.89 -16.25
N ARG A 237 -28.69 -12.73 -15.21
CA ARG A 237 -29.84 -13.33 -14.53
C ARG A 237 -30.74 -12.30 -13.86
N ARG A 238 -30.19 -11.27 -13.22
CA ARG A 238 -31.00 -10.21 -12.60
C ARG A 238 -31.71 -9.34 -13.62
N LEU A 239 -31.09 -9.06 -14.77
CA LEU A 239 -31.72 -8.33 -15.87
C LEU A 239 -32.85 -9.13 -16.52
N HIS A 240 -32.68 -10.45 -16.70
CA HIS A 240 -33.72 -11.33 -17.25
C HIS A 240 -34.92 -11.58 -16.33
N ILE A 241 -34.78 -11.32 -15.02
CA ILE A 241 -35.87 -11.41 -14.03
C ILE A 241 -36.61 -10.08 -13.92
N ALA A 242 -36.01 -8.97 -14.38
CA ALA A 242 -36.58 -7.63 -14.36
C ALA A 242 -37.29 -7.22 -15.67
N SER A 243 -37.28 -8.11 -16.69
CA SER A 243 -38.00 -8.00 -17.96
C SER A 243 -39.22 -8.93 -17.99
#